data_AF-X1MGY4-F1
#
_entry.id   AF-X1MGY4-F1
#
_cell.length_a   1.000
_cell.length_b   1.000
_cell.length_c   1.000
_cell.angle_alpha   90.00
_cell.angle_beta   90.00
_cell.angle_gamma   90.00
#
_symmetry.space_group_name_H-M   'P 1'
#
loop_
_entity.id
_entity.type
_entity.pdbx_description
1 polymer ?
#
loop_
_entity_poly.entity_id
_entity_poly.type
_entity_poly.pdbx_seq_one_letter_code
_entity_poly.pdbx_strand_id
1 'polypeptide(L)'
;AMIDSAGFPVRMVTKKLSEGHPNVIDVIRDNCVSGVVNTVTGGRIPLKDGFSIRRAAAEKRIPCFTSLDTIRVVIEALASTSQIFHVQPLKEYLKSRSKNAK
;
A
#
# COMPACT_ATOMS: atom_id res chain seq x y z
N ALA A 1 19.11 -5.12 -2.31
CA ALA A 1 19.75 -6.04 -1.36
C ALA A 1 18.79 -7.16 -1.00
N MET A 2 17.94 -7.07 0.04
CA MET A 2 17.13 -8.24 0.46
C MET A 2 16.14 -8.80 -0.58
N ILE A 3 15.38 -7.94 -1.28
CA ILE A 3 14.38 -8.40 -2.27
C ILE A 3 15.06 -9.06 -3.48
N ASP A 4 16.17 -8.49 -3.93
CA ASP A 4 16.99 -9.00 -5.02
C ASP A 4 17.64 -10.34 -4.64
N SER A 5 18.15 -10.46 -3.41
CA SER A 5 18.68 -11.72 -2.87
C SER A 5 17.64 -12.84 -2.74
N ALA A 6 16.34 -12.50 -2.67
CA ALA A 6 15.26 -13.48 -2.71
C ALA A 6 14.91 -13.95 -4.14
N GLY A 7 15.65 -13.49 -5.17
CA GLY A 7 15.50 -13.91 -6.56
C GLY A 7 14.46 -13.13 -7.36
N PHE A 8 13.94 -12.03 -6.82
CA PHE A 8 12.99 -11.19 -7.54
C PHE A 8 13.72 -10.12 -8.36
N PRO A 9 13.27 -9.81 -9.59
CA PRO A 9 13.85 -8.72 -10.37
C PRO A 9 13.55 -7.37 -9.69
N VAL A 10 14.61 -6.60 -9.40
CA VAL A 10 14.50 -5.30 -8.72
C VAL A 10 15.11 -4.20 -9.59
N ARG A 11 14.35 -3.11 -9.76
CA ARG A 11 14.90 -1.84 -10.23
C ARG A 11 15.21 -0.96 -9.03
N MET A 12 16.49 -0.71 -8.79
CA MET A 12 16.92 0.18 -7.70
C MET A 12 16.58 1.63 -8.05
N VAL A 13 15.97 2.33 -7.10
CA VAL A 13 15.64 3.76 -7.18
C VAL A 13 16.11 4.43 -5.90
N THR A 14 16.70 5.62 -6.02
CA THR A 14 17.18 6.37 -4.85
C THR A 14 16.00 6.84 -4.01
N LYS A 15 16.03 6.53 -2.71
CA LYS A 15 15.01 7.00 -1.76
C LYS A 15 15.27 8.43 -1.31
N LYS A 16 16.55 8.82 -1.20
CA LYS A 16 16.91 10.13 -0.65
C LYS A 16 16.62 11.19 -1.69
N LEU A 17 15.74 12.12 -1.33
CA LEU A 17 15.37 13.27 -2.15
C LEU A 17 16.58 14.18 -2.48
N SER A 18 17.63 14.09 -1.66
CA SER A 18 18.86 14.86 -1.82
C SER A 18 19.91 14.21 -2.74
N GLU A 19 19.71 12.97 -3.19
CA GLU A 19 20.73 12.21 -3.94
C GLU A 19 20.57 12.28 -5.47
N GLY A 20 19.66 13.11 -5.99
CA GLY A 20 19.46 13.34 -7.43
C GLY A 20 18.17 12.75 -8.00
N HIS A 21 18.06 12.76 -9.33
CA HIS A 21 16.87 12.36 -10.10
C HIS A 21 17.22 11.31 -11.17
N PRO A 22 16.30 10.38 -11.52
CA PRO A 22 14.97 10.20 -10.93
C PRO A 22 15.04 9.49 -9.56
N ASN A 23 14.34 10.03 -8.57
CA ASN A 23 14.17 9.43 -7.24
C ASN A 23 12.76 8.84 -7.08
N VAL A 24 12.49 8.25 -5.91
CA VAL A 24 11.21 7.61 -5.60
C VAL A 24 9.99 8.53 -5.80
N ILE A 25 10.11 9.84 -5.59
CA ILE A 25 9.01 10.79 -5.79
C ILE A 25 8.73 10.98 -7.27
N ASP A 26 9.76 11.03 -8.11
CA ASP A 26 9.58 11.16 -9.56
C ASP A 26 8.88 9.92 -10.11
N VAL A 27 9.33 8.73 -9.70
CA VAL A 27 8.69 7.45 -10.08
C VAL A 27 7.20 7.42 -9.71
N ILE A 28 6.83 7.93 -8.53
CA ILE A 28 5.43 8.04 -8.11
C ILE A 28 4.69 9.09 -8.93
N ARG A 29 5.29 10.27 -9.16
CA ARG A 29 4.66 11.37 -9.89
C ARG A 29 4.43 11.06 -11.36
N ASP A 30 5.29 10.27 -11.95
CA ASP A 30 5.20 9.82 -13.34
C ASP A 30 4.23 8.65 -13.52
N ASN A 31 3.55 8.20 -12.45
CA ASN A 31 2.65 7.04 -12.43
C ASN A 31 3.31 5.75 -12.92
N CYS A 32 4.63 5.61 -12.74
CA CYS A 32 5.38 4.42 -13.11
C CYS A 32 5.10 3.21 -12.19
N VAL A 33 4.31 3.39 -11.13
CA VAL A 33 3.94 2.37 -10.14
C VAL A 33 2.44 2.41 -9.85
N SER A 34 1.85 1.25 -9.54
CA SER A 34 0.44 1.13 -9.18
C SER A 34 0.19 1.05 -7.67
N GLY A 35 1.24 1.01 -6.86
CA GLY A 35 1.15 0.93 -5.41
C GLY A 35 2.48 1.27 -4.74
N VAL A 36 2.40 1.75 -3.51
CA VAL A 36 3.58 2.12 -2.70
C VAL A 36 3.52 1.38 -1.36
N VAL A 37 4.65 0.79 -0.97
CA VAL A 37 4.84 0.20 0.35
C VAL A 37 5.89 1.02 1.09
N ASN A 38 5.45 1.78 2.10
CA ASN A 38 6.33 2.58 2.94
C ASN A 38 6.05 2.26 4.42
N THR A 39 6.77 1.31 4.99
CA THR A 39 6.73 1.04 6.43
C THR A 39 7.37 2.17 7.21
N VAL A 40 6.71 2.60 8.30
CA VAL A 40 7.26 3.66 9.17
C VAL A 40 8.37 3.05 10.01
N THR A 41 9.57 3.60 9.88
CA THR A 41 10.74 3.23 10.67
C THR A 41 11.10 4.39 11.60
N GLY A 42 11.67 4.09 12.76
CA GLY A 42 12.08 5.10 13.74
C GLY A 42 13.20 6.01 13.20
N GLY A 43 13.24 7.25 13.68
CA GLY A 43 14.27 8.24 13.32
C GLY A 43 13.77 9.41 12.48
N ARG A 44 14.41 10.57 12.63
CA ARG A 44 13.94 11.86 12.08
C ARG A 44 14.02 11.95 10.55
N ILE A 45 15.10 11.44 9.95
CA ILE A 45 15.31 11.48 8.49
C ILE A 45 14.37 10.49 7.77
N PRO A 46 14.28 9.20 8.17
CA PRO A 46 13.31 8.28 7.59
C PRO A 46 11.86 8.75 7.69
N LEU A 47 11.51 9.46 8.78
CA LEU A 47 10.18 10.03 8.97
C LEU A 47 9.89 11.16 7.96
N LYS A 48 10.87 12.04 7.72
CA LYS A 48 10.75 13.15 6.76
C LYS A 48 10.65 12.66 5.32
N ASP A 49 11.56 11.80 4.88
CA ASP A 49 11.53 11.26 3.51
C ASP A 49 10.30 10.38 3.29
N GLY A 50 9.97 9.55 4.29
CA GLY A 50 8.75 8.74 4.27
C GLY A 50 7.48 9.58 4.20
N PHE A 51 7.42 10.74 4.85
CA PHE A 51 6.29 11.66 4.72
C PHE A 51 6.12 12.15 3.28
N SER A 52 7.20 12.58 2.63
CA SER A 52 7.15 13.03 1.23
C SER A 52 6.68 11.91 0.29
N ILE A 53 7.14 10.68 0.50
CA ILE A 53 6.72 9.51 -0.30
C ILE A 53 5.23 9.26 -0.16
N ARG A 54 4.73 9.19 1.10
CA ARG A 54 3.30 8.97 1.36
C ARG A 54 2.44 10.09 0.77
N ARG A 55 2.89 11.34 0.88
CA ARG A 55 2.20 12.50 0.31
C ARG A 55 2.12 12.41 -1.22
N ALA A 56 3.23 12.13 -1.89
CA ALA A 56 3.25 12.02 -3.35
C ALA A 56 2.31 10.91 -3.86
N ALA A 57 2.27 9.76 -3.17
CA ALA A 57 1.37 8.67 -3.52
C ALA A 57 -0.12 9.08 -3.36
N ALA A 58 -0.46 9.74 -2.25
CA ALA A 58 -1.82 10.24 -2.01
C ALA A 58 -2.25 11.29 -3.04
N GLU A 59 -1.38 12.25 -3.37
CA GLU A 59 -1.64 13.29 -4.39
C GLU A 59 -1.87 12.67 -5.79
N LYS A 60 -1.22 11.55 -6.09
CA LYS A 60 -1.37 10.81 -7.35
C LYS A 60 -2.48 9.75 -7.32
N ARG A 61 -3.20 9.62 -6.20
CA ARG A 61 -4.24 8.59 -5.98
C ARG A 61 -3.72 7.16 -6.14
N ILE A 62 -2.44 6.95 -5.82
CA ILE A 62 -1.80 5.64 -5.79
C ILE A 62 -1.95 5.07 -4.37
N PRO A 63 -2.46 3.84 -4.18
CA PRO A 63 -2.54 3.20 -2.87
C PRO A 63 -1.18 3.16 -2.17
N CYS A 64 -1.13 3.64 -0.93
CA CYS A 64 0.07 3.65 -0.12
C CYS A 64 -0.14 2.87 1.18
N PHE A 65 0.62 1.80 1.36
CA PHE A 65 0.54 0.91 2.52
C PHE A 65 1.68 1.18 3.50
N THR A 66 1.33 1.31 4.77
CA THR A 66 2.28 1.60 5.86
C THR A 66 2.52 0.43 6.81
N SER A 67 1.78 -0.67 6.62
CA SER A 67 1.88 -1.91 7.38
C SER A 67 1.95 -3.10 6.44
N LEU A 68 2.83 -4.07 6.77
CA LEU A 68 2.94 -5.32 6.02
C LEU A 68 1.71 -6.21 6.22
N ASP A 69 1.09 -6.18 7.40
CA ASP A 69 -0.12 -6.96 7.69
C ASP A 69 -1.28 -6.51 6.80
N THR A 70 -1.41 -5.20 6.56
CA THR A 70 -2.40 -4.66 5.63
C THR A 70 -2.17 -5.14 4.21
N ILE A 71 -0.91 -5.19 3.76
CA ILE A 71 -0.56 -5.67 2.41
C ILE A 71 -0.96 -7.12 2.24
N ARG A 72 -0.72 -7.96 3.25
CA ARG A 72 -1.12 -9.37 3.22
C ARG A 72 -2.62 -9.53 2.99
N VAL A 73 -3.45 -8.82 3.77
CA VAL A 73 -4.91 -8.87 3.63
C VAL A 73 -5.36 -8.33 2.26
N VAL A 74 -4.72 -7.28 1.76
CA VAL A 74 -5.03 -6.72 0.43
C VAL A 74 -4.71 -7.72 -0.68
N ILE A 75 -3.58 -8.42 -0.62
CA ILE A 75 -3.21 -9.45 -1.59
C ILE A 75 -4.23 -10.61 -1.54
N GLU A 76 -4.60 -11.06 -0.34
CA GLU A 76 -5.61 -12.10 -0.15
C GLU A 76 -6.98 -11.68 -0.72
N ALA A 77 -7.40 -10.45 -0.48
CA ALA A 77 -8.64 -9.90 -1.03
C ALA A 77 -8.61 -9.76 -2.56
N LEU A 78 -7.49 -9.32 -3.14
CA LEU A 78 -7.31 -9.21 -4.58
C LEU A 78 -7.31 -10.58 -5.27
N ALA A 79 -6.68 -11.59 -4.66
CA ALA A 79 -6.67 -12.96 -5.17
C ALA A 79 -8.04 -13.65 -5.05
N SER A 80 -8.82 -13.32 -4.02
CA SER A 80 -10.13 -13.92 -3.72
C SER A 80 -11.31 -13.18 -4.36
N THR A 81 -11.05 -12.11 -5.12
CA THR A 81 -12.11 -11.32 -5.73
C THR A 81 -12.83 -12.12 -6.82
N SER A 82 -13.98 -12.70 -6.46
CA SER A 82 -15.08 -12.82 -7.42
C SER A 82 -15.76 -11.44 -7.48
N GLN A 83 -16.09 -10.93 -8.67
CA GLN A 83 -16.80 -9.65 -8.82
C GLN A 83 -18.25 -9.68 -8.31
N ILE A 84 -18.65 -10.75 -7.61
CA ILE A 84 -20.00 -10.95 -7.07
C ILE A 84 -20.02 -10.41 -5.65
N PHE A 85 -20.65 -9.25 -5.48
CA PHE A 85 -20.89 -8.66 -4.17
C PHE A 85 -22.24 -9.12 -3.63
N HIS A 86 -22.23 -9.71 -2.43
CA HIS A 86 -23.45 -9.89 -1.64
C HIS A 86 -23.76 -8.58 -0.92
N VAL A 87 -24.75 -7.84 -1.42
CA VAL A 87 -25.17 -6.57 -0.84
C VAL A 87 -26.40 -6.79 0.05
N GLN A 88 -26.38 -6.22 1.25
CA GLN A 88 -27.53 -6.26 2.18
C GLN A 88 -27.78 -4.87 2.78
N PRO A 89 -29.06 -4.42 2.87
CA PRO A 89 -29.39 -3.24 3.66
C PRO A 89 -29.00 -3.40 5.13
N LEU A 90 -28.58 -2.30 5.77
CA LEU A 90 -28.10 -2.33 7.17
C LEU A 90 -29.09 -3.01 8.13
N LYS A 91 -30.40 -2.77 7.96
CA LYS A 91 -31.46 -3.38 8.77
C LYS A 91 -31.48 -4.91 8.66
N GLU A 92 -31.19 -5.46 7.48
CA GLU A 92 -31.17 -6.90 7.24
C GLU A 92 -29.89 -7.54 7.73
N TYR A 93 -28.74 -6.88 7.52
CA TYR A 93 -27.44 -7.30 8.04
C TYR A 93 -27.42 -7.45 9.56
N LEU A 94 -28.05 -6.50 10.29
CA LEU A 94 -28.13 -6.57 11.75
C LEU A 94 -29.05 -7.71 12.24
N LYS A 95 -30.09 -8.06 11.48
CA LYS A 95 -31.00 -9.17 11.81
C LYS A 95 -30.35 -10.54 11.60
N SER A 96 -29.59 -10.72 10.53
CA SER A 96 -28.87 -11.98 10.27
C SER A 96 -27.84 -12.27 11.37
N ARG A 97 -27.14 -11.23 11.86
CA ARG A 97 -26.18 -11.37 12.97
C ARG A 97 -26.83 -11.85 14.27
N SER A 98 -28.03 -11.38 14.59
CA SER A 98 -28.76 -11.77 15.81
C SER A 98 -29.27 -13.22 15.77
N LYS A 99 -29.57 -13.74 14.57
CA LYS A 99 -29.97 -15.14 14.37
C LYS A 99 -28.80 -16.13 14.50
N ASN A 100 -27.59 -15.74 14.09
CA ASN A 100 -26.39 -16.59 14.15
C ASN A 100 -25.69 -16.55 15.53
N ALA A 101 -26.17 -15.74 16.47
CA ALA A 101 -25.64 -15.63 17.84
C ALA A 101 -26.49 -16.40 18.88
N LYS A 102 -27.51 -17.14 18.42
CA LYS A 102 -28.27 -18.13 19.19
C LYS A 102 -27.95 -19.51 18.62
#